data_AF-A0A2S2NXQ8-F1
#
_entry.id   AF-A0A2S2NXQ8-F1
#
_cell.length_a   1.000
_cell.length_b   1.000
_cell.length_c   1.000
_cell.angle_alpha   90.00
_cell.angle_beta   90.00
_cell.angle_gamma   90.00
#
_symmetry.space_group_name_H-M   'P 1'
#
loop_
_entity.id
_entity.type
_entity.pdbx_description
1 polymer ?
#
loop_
_entity_poly.entity_id
_entity_poly.type
_entity_poly.pdbx_seq_one_letter_code
_entity_poly.pdbx_strand_id
1 'polypeptide(L)'
;MLRVIQLNTLEDRCIKDKHNWDQAAQFLTSTLEHNLKVTDSSLKEMVGPSNYEKWFYWQSSTAEQTKRNNIKYELENLLHSNPNHSNLLSKDEQITISNNLKQKNGTPYELDDIWQTWYLVYRRHYFKTALENAQNIKKQFYHYQESNGLQ
;
A
#
# COMPACT_ATOMS: atom_id res chain seq x y z
N MET A 1 22.30 40.27 12.45
CA MET A 1 23.32 39.59 11.61
C MET A 1 23.40 38.07 11.84
N LEU A 2 23.26 37.55 13.07
CA LEU A 2 23.27 36.09 13.32
C LEU A 2 22.08 35.31 12.73
N ARG A 3 20.90 35.93 12.59
CA ARG A 3 19.69 35.24 12.10
C ARG A 3 19.74 34.89 10.60
N VAL A 4 20.49 35.68 9.81
CA VAL A 4 20.65 35.48 8.35
C VAL A 4 21.67 34.38 8.06
N ILE A 5 22.71 34.26 8.89
CA ILE A 5 23.72 33.19 8.76
C ILE A 5 23.12 31.84 9.20
N GLN A 6 22.22 31.83 10.19
CA GLN A 6 21.50 30.61 10.61
C GLN A 6 20.52 30.09 9.54
N LEU A 7 19.84 31.00 8.83
CA LEU A 7 18.97 30.63 7.71
C LEU A 7 19.77 30.07 6.52
N ASN A 8 20.87 30.73 6.14
CA ASN A 8 21.75 30.26 5.07
C ASN A 8 22.41 28.89 5.36
N THR A 9 22.66 28.54 6.63
CA THR A 9 23.23 27.23 6.97
C THR A 9 22.22 26.07 6.92
N LEU A 10 20.92 26.37 6.97
CA LEU A 10 19.85 25.37 6.88
C LEU A 10 19.34 25.18 5.44
N GLU A 11 19.33 26.24 4.62
CA GLU A 11 18.87 26.15 3.22
C GLU A 11 19.88 25.46 2.30
N ASP A 12 21.19 25.58 2.56
CA ASP A 12 22.22 25.24 1.55
C ASP A 12 22.89 23.85 1.74
N ARG A 13 22.35 22.98 2.61
CA ARG A 13 23.04 21.70 2.95
C ARG A 13 22.28 20.41 2.73
N CYS A 14 20.97 20.41 2.48
CA CYS A 14 20.23 19.16 2.43
C CYS A 14 20.24 18.44 1.07
N ILE A 15 20.54 19.13 -0.04
CA ILE A 15 20.62 18.49 -1.37
C ILE A 15 21.77 19.14 -2.13
N LYS A 16 23.00 18.70 -1.89
CA LYS A 16 24.18 19.24 -2.56
C LYS A 16 24.35 18.76 -4.01
N ASP A 17 23.53 17.81 -4.46
CA ASP A 17 23.54 17.35 -5.84
C ASP A 17 22.15 16.83 -6.23
N LYS A 18 21.51 17.49 -7.20
CA LYS A 18 20.22 17.08 -7.77
C LYS A 18 20.28 15.63 -8.26
N HIS A 19 21.45 15.22 -8.79
CA HIS A 19 21.69 13.87 -9.26
C HIS A 19 21.52 12.83 -8.15
N ASN A 20 22.11 13.07 -6.98
CA ASN A 20 22.03 12.13 -5.85
C ASN A 20 20.59 12.01 -5.30
N TRP A 21 19.85 13.12 -5.27
CA TRP A 21 18.45 13.11 -4.87
C TRP A 21 17.58 12.33 -5.87
N ASP A 22 17.78 12.55 -7.18
CA ASP A 22 17.04 11.84 -8.24
C ASP A 22 17.32 10.33 -8.19
N GLN A 23 18.58 9.94 -8.01
CA GLN A 23 18.98 8.53 -7.84
C GLN A 23 18.33 7.90 -6.61
N ALA A 24 18.34 8.58 -5.46
CA ALA A 24 17.73 8.08 -4.24
C ALA A 24 16.20 7.95 -4.38
N ALA A 25 15.54 8.94 -4.98
CA ALA A 25 14.10 8.92 -5.24
C ALA A 25 13.69 7.79 -6.21
N GLN A 26 14.49 7.58 -7.27
CA GLN A 26 14.29 6.48 -8.20
C GLN A 26 14.50 5.13 -7.51
N PHE A 27 15.57 4.97 -6.74
CA PHE A 27 15.84 3.74 -5.98
C PHE A 27 14.69 3.41 -5.02
N LEU A 28 14.19 4.40 -4.27
CA LEU A 28 13.05 4.23 -3.38
C LEU A 28 11.80 3.77 -4.14
N THR A 29 11.47 4.47 -5.23
CA THR A 29 10.29 4.17 -6.05
C THR A 29 10.37 2.77 -6.64
N SER A 30 11.50 2.39 -7.27
CA SER A 30 11.70 1.06 -7.81
C SER A 30 11.68 -0.04 -6.74
N THR A 31 12.19 0.24 -5.55
CA THR A 31 12.12 -0.70 -4.42
C THR A 31 10.68 -0.90 -3.94
N LEU A 32 9.90 0.18 -3.84
CA LEU A 32 8.47 0.10 -3.46
C LEU A 32 7.66 -0.63 -4.53
N GLU A 33 7.88 -0.35 -5.81
CA GLU A 33 7.23 -1.03 -6.93
C GLU A 33 7.55 -2.53 -6.96
N HIS A 34 8.81 -2.90 -6.74
CA HIS A 34 9.23 -4.28 -6.65
C HIS A 34 8.52 -5.01 -5.51
N ASN A 35 8.54 -4.43 -4.30
CA ASN A 35 7.89 -5.00 -3.13
C ASN A 35 6.36 -5.10 -3.29
N LEU A 36 5.74 -4.10 -3.93
CA LEU A 36 4.33 -4.13 -4.27
C LEU A 36 4.03 -5.28 -5.23
N LYS A 37 4.83 -5.45 -6.29
CA LYS A 37 4.66 -6.55 -7.26
C LYS A 37 4.80 -7.93 -6.61
N VAL A 38 5.77 -8.10 -5.72
CA VAL A 38 5.94 -9.34 -4.94
C VAL A 38 4.70 -9.60 -4.08
N THR A 39 4.23 -8.57 -3.38
CA THR A 39 3.04 -8.68 -2.52
C THR A 39 1.77 -8.98 -3.32
N ASP A 40 1.58 -8.32 -4.47
CA ASP A 40 0.46 -8.58 -5.39
C ASP A 40 0.50 -10.02 -5.92
N SER A 41 1.69 -10.55 -6.19
CA SER A 41 1.86 -11.93 -6.65
C SER A 41 1.48 -12.93 -5.55
N SER A 42 1.99 -12.74 -4.33
CA SER A 42 1.61 -13.58 -3.17
C SER A 42 0.13 -13.48 -2.84
N LEU A 43 -0.46 -12.29 -2.94
CA LEU A 43 -1.89 -12.10 -2.72
C LEU A 43 -2.70 -12.80 -3.80
N LYS A 44 -2.27 -12.73 -5.07
CA LYS A 44 -2.92 -13.43 -6.19
C LYS A 44 -2.87 -14.94 -6.04
N GLU A 45 -1.77 -15.51 -5.56
CA GLU A 45 -1.66 -16.94 -5.26
C GLU A 45 -2.67 -17.36 -4.18
N MET A 46 -2.80 -16.56 -3.11
CA MET A 46 -3.73 -16.81 -2.01
C MET A 46 -5.21 -16.70 -2.42
N VAL A 47 -5.60 -15.67 -3.16
CA VAL A 47 -7.02 -15.40 -3.49
C VAL A 47 -7.46 -16.00 -4.83
N GLY A 48 -6.50 -16.48 -5.62
CA GLY A 48 -6.74 -17.04 -6.94
C GLY A 48 -7.03 -15.98 -8.01
N PRO A 49 -7.52 -16.41 -9.19
CA PRO A 49 -7.74 -15.53 -10.32
C PRO A 49 -8.83 -14.49 -10.05
N SER A 50 -8.67 -13.30 -10.63
CA SER A 50 -9.69 -12.25 -10.60
C SER A 50 -10.91 -12.60 -11.46
N ASN A 51 -12.06 -11.95 -11.23
CA ASN A 51 -13.30 -12.22 -12.00
C ASN A 51 -13.11 -11.99 -13.51
N TYR A 52 -12.30 -10.99 -13.89
CA TYR A 52 -11.91 -10.76 -15.27
C TYR A 52 -11.10 -11.96 -15.82
N GLU A 53 -10.09 -12.42 -15.09
CA GLU A 53 -9.24 -13.53 -15.54
C GLU A 53 -10.02 -14.84 -15.67
N LYS A 54 -10.96 -15.09 -14.75
CA LYS A 54 -11.88 -16.23 -14.83
C LYS A 54 -12.66 -16.22 -16.13
N TRP A 55 -13.16 -15.06 -16.54
CA TRP A 55 -13.97 -14.93 -17.76
C TRP A 55 -13.12 -14.95 -19.04
N PHE A 56 -12.03 -14.19 -19.09
CA PHE A 56 -11.17 -14.10 -20.28
C PHE A 56 -10.32 -15.35 -20.54
N TYR A 57 -9.82 -15.98 -19.47
CA TYR A 57 -8.93 -17.14 -19.56
C TYR A 57 -9.61 -18.45 -19.14
N TRP A 58 -10.93 -18.44 -18.91
CA TRP A 58 -11.71 -19.60 -18.50
C TRP A 58 -11.14 -20.32 -17.26
N GLN A 59 -10.62 -19.53 -16.31
CA GLN A 59 -10.05 -20.05 -15.07
C GLN A 59 -11.10 -20.20 -13.98
N SER A 60 -10.92 -21.18 -13.09
CA SER A 60 -11.73 -21.38 -11.88
C SER A 60 -10.93 -21.10 -10.62
N SER A 61 -11.60 -20.66 -9.55
CA SER A 61 -11.00 -20.60 -8.20
C SER A 61 -11.34 -21.84 -7.41
N THR A 62 -10.45 -22.24 -6.51
CA THR A 62 -10.77 -23.24 -5.48
C THR A 62 -11.73 -22.65 -4.42
N ALA A 63 -12.32 -23.52 -3.60
CA ALA A 63 -13.17 -23.08 -2.48
C ALA A 63 -12.40 -22.19 -1.50
N GLU A 64 -11.16 -22.56 -1.18
CA GLU A 64 -10.29 -21.78 -0.30
C GLU A 64 -9.93 -20.42 -0.92
N GLN A 65 -9.58 -20.37 -2.21
CA GLN A 65 -9.33 -19.11 -2.91
C GLN A 65 -10.56 -18.20 -2.92
N THR A 66 -11.75 -18.77 -3.10
CA THR A 66 -13.01 -18.02 -3.06
C THR A 66 -13.26 -17.42 -1.67
N LYS A 67 -13.04 -18.20 -0.61
CA LYS A 67 -13.09 -17.75 0.79
C LYS A 67 -12.10 -16.62 1.05
N ARG A 68 -10.83 -16.80 0.66
CA ARG A 68 -9.78 -15.77 0.79
C ARG A 68 -10.09 -14.50 0.00
N ASN A 69 -10.67 -14.62 -1.18
CA ASN A 69 -11.10 -13.47 -1.97
C ASN A 69 -12.26 -12.70 -1.31
N ASN A 70 -13.23 -13.39 -0.70
CA ASN A 70 -14.29 -12.75 0.06
C ASN A 70 -13.76 -11.99 1.28
N ILE A 71 -12.82 -12.59 2.03
CA ILE A 71 -12.12 -11.94 3.14
C ILE A 71 -11.36 -10.70 2.62
N LYS A 72 -10.59 -10.84 1.53
CA LYS A 72 -9.85 -9.74 0.91
C LYS A 72 -10.75 -8.54 0.60
N TYR A 73 -11.93 -8.77 0.01
CA TYR A 73 -12.87 -7.69 -0.32
C TYR A 73 -13.33 -6.92 0.92
N GLU A 74 -13.66 -7.60 2.02
CA GLU A 74 -14.06 -6.89 3.24
C GLU A 74 -12.91 -6.13 3.90
N LEU A 75 -11.70 -6.68 3.87
CA LEU A 75 -10.52 -5.99 4.37
C LEU A 75 -10.15 -4.77 3.52
N GLU A 76 -10.29 -4.87 2.19
CA GLU A 76 -10.12 -3.73 1.28
C GLU A 76 -11.19 -2.65 1.53
N ASN A 77 -12.45 -3.04 1.81
CA ASN A 77 -13.52 -2.10 2.18
C ASN A 77 -13.23 -1.40 3.52
N LEU A 78 -12.67 -2.12 4.50
CA LEU A 78 -12.23 -1.55 5.78
C LEU A 78 -11.14 -0.50 5.55
N LEU A 79 -10.13 -0.81 4.74
CA LEU A 79 -9.05 0.13 4.41
C LEU A 79 -9.52 1.32 3.57
N HIS A 80 -10.53 1.12 2.72
CA HIS A 80 -11.14 2.21 1.97
C HIS A 80 -11.89 3.18 2.90
N SER A 81 -12.56 2.65 3.91
CA SER A 81 -13.29 3.44 4.92
C SER A 81 -12.35 4.08 5.95
N ASN A 82 -11.22 3.43 6.26
CA ASN A 82 -10.19 3.94 7.15
C ASN A 82 -8.79 3.81 6.50
N PRO A 83 -8.38 4.77 5.65
CA PRO A 83 -7.10 4.71 4.94
C PRO A 83 -5.88 4.74 5.87
N ASN A 84 -6.02 5.32 7.07
CA ASN A 84 -4.96 5.47 8.07
C ASN A 84 -4.96 4.34 9.11
N HIS A 85 -5.62 3.21 8.81
CA HIS A 85 -5.69 2.09 9.72
C HIS A 85 -4.29 1.56 10.08
N SER A 86 -4.13 1.10 11.32
CA SER A 86 -2.89 0.48 11.79
C SER A 86 -2.65 -0.88 11.11
N ASN A 87 -1.41 -1.37 11.10
CA ASN A 87 -1.14 -2.73 10.63
C ASN A 87 -1.72 -3.82 11.57
N LEU A 88 -2.06 -3.46 12.80
CA LEU A 88 -2.64 -4.36 13.78
C LEU A 88 -4.15 -4.43 13.60
N LEU A 89 -4.65 -5.59 13.17
CA LEU A 89 -6.07 -5.92 13.17
C LEU A 89 -6.43 -6.54 14.52
N SER A 90 -7.20 -5.80 15.34
CA SER A 90 -7.60 -6.24 16.66
C SER A 90 -8.51 -7.48 16.60
N LYS A 91 -8.58 -8.25 17.70
CA LYS A 91 -9.45 -9.44 17.76
C LYS A 91 -10.93 -9.08 17.57
N ASP A 92 -11.37 -7.96 18.10
CA ASP A 92 -12.76 -7.50 17.97
C ASP A 92 -13.09 -7.15 16.51
N GLU A 93 -12.15 -6.53 15.78
CA GLU A 93 -12.28 -6.30 14.35
C GLU A 93 -12.34 -7.62 13.56
N GLN A 94 -11.48 -8.59 13.89
CA GLN A 94 -11.52 -9.91 13.26
C GLN A 94 -12.87 -10.61 13.47
N ILE A 95 -13.43 -10.56 14.68
CA ILE A 95 -14.76 -11.11 14.98
C ILE A 95 -15.84 -10.35 14.20
N THR A 96 -15.74 -9.03 14.13
CA THR A 96 -16.68 -8.19 13.38
C THR A 96 -16.66 -8.54 11.89
N ILE A 97 -15.47 -8.67 11.29
CA ILE A 97 -15.29 -9.08 9.90
C ILE A 97 -15.85 -10.49 9.67
N SER A 98 -15.58 -11.44 10.56
CA SER A 98 -16.12 -12.80 10.47
C SER A 98 -17.66 -12.80 10.49
N ASN A 99 -18.27 -12.00 11.38
CA ASN A 99 -19.73 -11.87 11.46
C ASN A 99 -20.33 -11.22 10.21
N ASN A 100 -19.70 -10.17 9.67
CA ASN A 100 -20.13 -9.54 8.43
C ASN A 100 -20.07 -10.53 7.25
N LEU A 101 -19.00 -11.32 7.18
CA LEU A 101 -18.83 -12.34 6.15
C LEU A 101 -19.82 -13.50 6.31
N LYS A 102 -20.18 -13.87 7.55
CA LYS A 102 -21.26 -14.81 7.83
C LYS A 102 -22.61 -14.29 7.35
N GLN A 103 -22.90 -13.01 7.58
CA GLN A 103 -24.15 -12.41 7.13
C GLN A 103 -24.25 -12.38 5.59
N LYS A 104 -23.13 -12.12 4.91
CA LYS A 104 -23.07 -12.06 3.43
C LYS A 104 -23.06 -13.44 2.76
N ASN A 105 -22.33 -14.40 3.31
CA ASN A 105 -22.04 -15.70 2.66
C ASN A 105 -22.67 -16.91 3.37
N GLY A 106 -23.39 -16.71 4.47
CA GLY A 106 -24.08 -17.75 5.23
C GLY A 106 -23.18 -18.60 6.15
N THR A 107 -21.85 -18.45 6.10
CA THR A 107 -20.91 -19.23 6.91
C THR A 107 -19.88 -18.35 7.62
N PRO A 108 -19.58 -18.59 8.91
CA PRO A 108 -18.51 -17.88 9.60
C PRO A 108 -17.15 -18.31 9.05
N TYR A 109 -16.23 -17.35 8.90
CA TYR A 109 -14.85 -17.64 8.55
C TYR A 109 -13.96 -17.62 9.78
N GLU A 110 -12.90 -18.42 9.76
CA GLU A 110 -11.97 -18.53 10.88
C GLU A 110 -11.13 -17.26 11.02
N LEU A 111 -10.84 -16.90 12.26
CA LEU A 111 -10.07 -15.68 12.56
C LEU A 111 -8.64 -15.77 12.01
N ASP A 112 -8.06 -16.97 11.96
CA ASP A 112 -6.72 -17.19 11.41
C ASP A 112 -6.66 -16.89 9.91
N ASP A 113 -7.68 -17.29 9.14
CA ASP A 113 -7.75 -16.95 7.72
C ASP A 113 -7.87 -15.43 7.50
N ILE A 114 -8.64 -14.76 8.35
CA ILE A 114 -8.80 -13.30 8.31
C ILE A 114 -7.45 -12.64 8.59
N TRP A 115 -6.74 -13.06 9.64
CA TRP A 115 -5.45 -12.53 10.02
C TRP A 115 -4.37 -12.73 8.95
N GLN A 116 -4.25 -13.95 8.42
CA GLN A 116 -3.29 -14.27 7.37
C GLN A 116 -3.55 -13.46 6.10
N THR A 117 -4.82 -13.29 5.73
CA THR A 117 -5.21 -12.49 4.56
C THR A 117 -4.94 -11.01 4.80
N TRP A 118 -5.20 -10.52 6.02
CA TRP A 118 -4.94 -9.14 6.42
C TRP A 118 -3.49 -8.74 6.23
N TYR A 119 -2.54 -9.59 6.61
CA TYR A 119 -1.11 -9.29 6.44
C TYR A 119 -0.77 -8.88 4.99
N LEU A 120 -1.24 -9.64 4.00
CA LEU A 120 -0.96 -9.35 2.59
C LEU A 120 -1.76 -8.15 2.07
N VAL A 121 -3.03 -8.03 2.48
CA VAL A 121 -3.89 -6.90 2.08
C VAL A 121 -3.34 -5.58 2.61
N TYR A 122 -2.99 -5.52 3.90
CA TYR A 122 -2.40 -4.35 4.50
C TYR A 122 -1.04 -4.01 3.89
N ARG A 123 -0.18 -5.01 3.67
CA ARG A 123 1.13 -4.80 3.05
C ARG A 123 1.01 -4.20 1.64
N ARG A 124 0.02 -4.65 0.86
CA ARG A 124 -0.30 -4.07 -0.45
C ARG A 124 -0.75 -2.62 -0.32
N HIS A 125 -1.66 -2.32 0.61
CA HIS A 125 -2.14 -0.97 0.89
C HIS A 125 -0.98 -0.05 1.27
N TYR A 126 -0.15 -0.47 2.23
CA TYR A 126 1.03 0.26 2.67
C TYR A 126 1.96 0.62 1.51
N PHE A 127 2.31 -0.35 0.65
CA PHE A 127 3.21 -0.06 -0.48
C PHE A 127 2.58 0.87 -1.52
N LYS A 128 1.27 0.75 -1.78
CA LYS A 128 0.56 1.69 -2.66
C LYS A 128 0.60 3.11 -2.10
N THR A 129 0.28 3.28 -0.82
CA THR A 129 0.32 4.59 -0.15
C THR A 129 1.75 5.15 -0.09
N ALA A 130 2.74 4.31 0.22
CA ALA A 130 4.15 4.72 0.23
C ALA A 130 4.63 5.15 -1.16
N LEU A 131 4.22 4.45 -2.21
CA LEU A 131 4.56 4.78 -3.59
C LEU A 131 3.93 6.11 -4.02
N GLU A 132 2.65 6.31 -3.72
CA GLU A 132 1.96 7.58 -3.96
C GLU A 132 2.63 8.74 -3.22
N ASN A 133 2.98 8.54 -1.95
CA ASN A 133 3.72 9.54 -1.16
C ASN A 133 5.09 9.84 -1.76
N ALA A 134 5.86 8.83 -2.18
CA ALA A 134 7.16 9.02 -2.82
C ALA A 134 7.04 9.82 -4.13
N GLN A 135 6.02 9.53 -4.94
CA GLN A 135 5.73 10.29 -6.17
C GLN A 135 5.32 11.73 -5.87
N ASN A 136 4.53 11.96 -4.82
CA ASN A 136 4.12 13.30 -4.40
C ASN A 136 5.29 14.13 -3.87
N ILE A 137 6.16 13.54 -3.04
CA ILE A 137 7.40 14.19 -2.56
C ILE A 137 8.28 14.57 -3.76
N LYS A 138 8.38 13.69 -4.77
CA LYS A 138 9.14 13.97 -5.98
C LYS A 138 8.59 15.15 -6.79
N LYS A 139 7.27 15.22 -6.96
CA LYS A 139 6.61 16.37 -7.60
C LYS A 139 6.86 17.67 -6.82
N GLN A 140 6.68 17.63 -5.50
CA GLN A 140 6.90 18.79 -4.63
C GLN A 140 8.35 19.30 -4.70
N PHE A 141 9.33 18.38 -4.75
CA PHE A 141 10.73 18.75 -4.91
C PHE A 141 10.98 19.50 -6.22
N TYR A 142 10.48 18.99 -7.36
CA TYR A 142 10.65 19.70 -8.64
C TYR A 142 9.93 21.04 -8.68
N HIS A 143 8.72 21.14 -8.11
CA HIS A 143 8.01 22.41 -8.00
C HIS A 143 8.79 23.43 -7.15
N TYR A 144 9.39 22.99 -6.04
CA TYR A 144 10.25 23.82 -5.22
C TYR A 144 11.49 24.30 -5.99
N GLN A 145 12.14 23.42 -6.76
CA GLN A 145 13.29 23.79 -7.58
C GLN A 145 12.93 24.82 -8.67
N GLU A 146 11.79 24.63 -9.35
CA GLU A 146 11.30 25.55 -10.39
C GLU A 146 10.93 26.93 -9.81
N SER A 147 10.29 26.95 -8.63
CA SER A 147 9.85 28.18 -7.97
C SER A 147 10.99 28.99 -7.35
N ASN A 148 12.04 28.31 -6.86
CA ASN A 148 13.18 28.95 -6.19
C ASN A 148 14.38 29.23 -7.10
N GLY A 149 14.28 28.96 -8.41
CA GLY A 149 15.22 29.47 -9.41
C GLY A 149 16.69 29.26 -9.06
N LEU A 150 17.12 28.01 -8.84
CA LEU A 150 18.53 27.67 -8.99
C LEU A 150 18.83 27.62 -10.49
N GLN A 151 19.14 28.78 -11.07
CA GLN A 151 19.96 28.89 -12.28
C GLN A 151 21.40 28.51 -11.97
#